data_AF-A0A2M9HPR7-F1
#
_entry.id   AF-A0A2M9HPR7-F1
#
_cell.length_a   1.000
_cell.length_b   1.000
_cell.length_c   1.000
_cell.angle_alpha   90.00
_cell.angle_beta   90.00
_cell.angle_gamma   90.00
#
_symmetry.space_group_name_H-M   'P 1'
#
loop_
_entity.id
_entity.type
_entity.pdbx_description
1 polymer ?
#
loop_
_entity_poly.entity_id
_entity_poly.type
_entity_poly.pdbx_seq_one_letter_code
_entity_poly.pdbx_strand_id
1 'polypeptide(L)'
;MTIMASYVVVAMLIWLLMLVLTITVLVLVIRALLRMSREPSLSMRAGAVGDNPPFSGDGPISVARHRALMALLAGAIVLIAGLVLNDALPQSMALIAALTPGLSASTVMAVIALPFPDSISRQESRGGVRVASLRSREPWTYARRYVLMQPLLAAGLLIAYLGFTIATASPDDFGLMRNVALTGPDGESQGSAGPYPGSYYAVPLIVVTCVLAALACLALWRIAHVPSSPDPQYGEEDKAWRVLLTRFTVFLSAGSMLTYAVGVLVVAGTATVRVGTNNGSLSPAYADDVYPTLGNAQIIMGGVVAVVACIYLIMACVAVVRLWTGTSREGRR
;
A
#
# COMPACT_ATOMS: atom_id res chain seq x y z
N MET A 1 3.51 4.62 -44.93
CA MET A 1 2.46 5.15 -44.02
C MET A 1 1.76 4.06 -43.18
N THR A 2 1.58 2.83 -43.66
CA THR A 2 0.85 1.77 -42.93
C THR A 2 1.54 1.23 -41.68
N ILE A 3 2.89 1.22 -41.63
CA ILE A 3 3.65 0.68 -40.48
C ILE A 3 3.61 1.61 -39.26
N MET A 4 3.63 2.94 -39.45
CA MET A 4 3.58 3.91 -38.34
C MET A 4 2.23 3.95 -37.64
N ALA A 5 1.13 3.83 -38.40
CA ALA A 5 -0.20 3.72 -37.81
C ALA A 5 -0.28 2.53 -36.84
N SER A 6 0.44 1.44 -37.13
CA SER A 6 0.48 0.26 -36.26
C SER A 6 1.12 0.53 -34.89
N TYR A 7 2.25 1.25 -34.82
CA TYR A 7 2.93 1.49 -33.54
C TYR A 7 2.18 2.46 -32.63
N VAL A 8 1.62 3.53 -33.20
CA VAL A 8 0.80 4.49 -32.44
C VAL A 8 -0.46 3.81 -31.92
N VAL A 9 -1.14 3.02 -32.76
CA VAL A 9 -2.33 2.26 -32.35
C VAL A 9 -1.99 1.26 -31.24
N VAL A 10 -0.86 0.54 -31.35
CA VAL A 10 -0.41 -0.38 -30.30
C VAL A 10 -0.13 0.36 -28.99
N ALA A 11 0.58 1.49 -29.04
CA ALA A 11 0.86 2.30 -27.84
C ALA A 11 -0.43 2.82 -27.19
N MET A 12 -1.39 3.30 -27.98
CA MET A 12 -2.71 3.74 -27.50
C MET A 12 -3.51 2.59 -26.90
N LEU A 13 -3.48 1.41 -27.51
CA LEU A 13 -4.14 0.21 -26.99
C LEU A 13 -3.55 -0.23 -25.65
N ILE A 14 -2.22 -0.24 -25.51
CA ILE A 14 -1.55 -0.60 -24.25
C ILE A 14 -1.91 0.41 -23.16
N TRP A 15 -1.94 1.70 -23.49
CA TRP A 15 -2.34 2.76 -22.57
C TRP A 15 -3.80 2.63 -22.12
N LEU A 16 -4.71 2.40 -23.07
CA LEU A 16 -6.12 2.16 -22.78
C LEU A 16 -6.28 0.94 -21.88
N LEU A 17 -5.55 -0.13 -22.15
CA LEU A 17 -5.54 -1.34 -21.33
C LEU A 17 -5.06 -1.04 -19.89
N MET A 18 -4.02 -0.23 -19.71
CA MET A 18 -3.55 0.19 -18.39
C MET A 18 -4.58 1.03 -17.63
N LEU A 19 -5.27 1.93 -18.34
CA LEU A 19 -6.34 2.74 -17.75
C LEU A 19 -7.52 1.86 -17.32
N VAL A 20 -7.96 0.93 -18.19
CA VAL A 20 -9.01 -0.05 -17.88
C VAL A 20 -8.62 -0.95 -16.72
N LEU A 21 -7.37 -1.43 -16.66
CA LEU A 21 -6.85 -2.22 -15.55
C LEU A 21 -6.91 -1.43 -14.24
N THR A 22 -6.46 -0.17 -14.26
CA THR A 22 -6.47 0.73 -13.10
C THR A 22 -7.90 0.95 -12.60
N ILE A 23 -8.84 1.28 -13.49
CA ILE A 23 -10.25 1.44 -13.14
C ILE A 23 -10.82 0.14 -12.56
N THR A 24 -10.52 -1.00 -13.17
CA THR A 24 -11.03 -2.31 -12.73
C THR A 24 -10.56 -2.63 -11.32
N VAL A 25 -9.25 -2.47 -11.04
CA VAL A 25 -8.69 -2.68 -9.70
C VAL A 25 -9.29 -1.69 -8.70
N LEU A 26 -9.43 -0.41 -9.08
CA LEU A 26 -10.03 0.61 -8.24
C LEU A 26 -11.48 0.27 -7.86
N VAL A 27 -12.28 -0.19 -8.83
CA VAL A 27 -13.66 -0.63 -8.60
C VAL A 27 -13.70 -1.83 -7.65
N LEU A 28 -12.81 -2.81 -7.80
CA LEU A 28 -12.72 -3.95 -6.90
C LEU A 28 -12.33 -3.52 -5.47
N VAL A 29 -11.36 -2.63 -5.36
CA VAL A 29 -10.88 -2.03 -4.10
C VAL A 29 -12.01 -1.28 -3.40
N ILE A 30 -12.71 -0.39 -4.11
CA ILE A 30 -13.85 0.38 -3.57
C ILE A 30 -15.00 -0.55 -3.18
N ARG A 31 -15.36 -1.53 -4.02
CA ARG A 31 -16.41 -2.51 -3.68
C ARG A 31 -16.06 -3.30 -2.43
N ALA A 32 -14.80 -3.69 -2.27
CA ALA A 32 -14.31 -4.39 -1.09
C ALA A 32 -14.38 -3.50 0.16
N LEU A 33 -14.00 -2.22 0.07
CA LEU A 33 -14.16 -1.24 1.14
C LEU A 33 -15.63 -1.04 1.53
N LEU A 34 -16.52 -0.82 0.55
CA LEU A 34 -17.95 -0.60 0.78
C LEU A 34 -18.63 -1.82 1.39
N ARG A 35 -18.23 -3.04 1.01
CA ARG A 35 -18.72 -4.26 1.67
C ARG A 35 -18.22 -4.34 3.10
N MET A 36 -16.96 -3.99 3.34
CA MET A 36 -16.38 -4.02 4.68
C MET A 36 -17.02 -3.01 5.64
N SER A 37 -17.39 -1.82 5.17
CA SER A 37 -18.08 -0.82 6.00
C SER A 37 -19.51 -1.22 6.37
N ARG A 38 -20.15 -2.05 5.54
CA ARG A 38 -21.55 -2.50 5.73
C ARG A 38 -21.69 -3.74 6.60
N GLU A 39 -20.60 -4.38 7.02
CA GLU A 39 -20.68 -5.67 7.72
C GLU A 39 -20.61 -5.56 9.25
N PRO A 40 -21.74 -5.78 9.96
CA PRO A 40 -21.78 -5.74 11.42
C PRO A 40 -21.10 -6.94 12.08
N SER A 41 -20.82 -8.04 11.36
CA SER A 41 -20.20 -9.24 11.94
C SER A 41 -18.75 -9.06 12.39
N LEU A 42 -18.08 -8.00 11.89
CA LEU A 42 -16.75 -7.57 12.35
C LEU A 42 -16.82 -6.29 13.21
N SER A 43 -18.01 -5.75 13.43
CA SER A 43 -18.24 -4.82 14.53
C SER A 43 -18.30 -5.69 15.80
N MET A 44 -17.29 -5.57 16.67
CA MET A 44 -17.36 -6.19 17.99
C MET A 44 -18.67 -5.75 18.63
N ARG A 45 -19.54 -6.72 18.92
CA ARG A 45 -20.83 -6.46 19.54
C ARG A 45 -20.52 -5.95 20.95
N ALA A 46 -20.61 -4.65 21.16
CA ALA A 46 -20.31 -3.95 22.42
C ALA A 46 -21.25 -4.31 23.59
N GLY A 47 -21.95 -5.45 23.52
CA GLY A 47 -23.10 -5.79 24.36
C GLY A 47 -22.87 -6.92 25.38
N ALA A 48 -21.67 -7.49 25.50
CA ALA A 48 -21.43 -8.61 26.42
C ALA A 48 -20.38 -8.32 27.51
N VAL A 49 -19.88 -7.09 27.62
CA VAL A 49 -18.97 -6.68 28.69
C VAL A 49 -19.78 -5.85 29.69
N GLY A 50 -20.40 -6.53 30.65
CA GLY A 50 -20.96 -5.87 31.82
C GLY A 50 -19.85 -5.29 32.67
N ASP A 51 -20.01 -4.04 33.12
CA ASP A 51 -19.30 -3.28 34.18
C ASP A 51 -17.78 -3.41 34.37
N ASN A 52 -17.08 -4.12 33.50
CA ASN A 52 -15.64 -4.28 33.61
C ASN A 52 -14.94 -3.04 33.06
N PRO A 53 -13.96 -2.48 33.80
CA PRO A 53 -13.24 -1.30 33.40
C PRO A 53 -12.59 -1.49 32.01
N PRO A 54 -12.36 -0.40 31.27
CA PRO A 54 -11.71 -0.45 29.96
C PRO A 54 -10.38 -1.22 30.09
N PHE A 55 -10.28 -2.36 29.40
CA PHE A 55 -9.10 -3.22 29.21
C PHE A 55 -8.01 -3.04 30.26
N SER A 56 -7.94 -3.96 31.24
CA SER A 56 -6.83 -4.01 32.21
C SER A 56 -5.48 -3.85 31.52
N GLY A 57 -4.62 -2.97 32.03
CA GLY A 57 -3.32 -2.64 31.43
C GLY A 57 -2.38 -3.84 31.24
N ASP A 58 -2.68 -4.97 31.89
CA ASP A 58 -1.88 -6.19 31.87
C ASP A 58 -2.41 -7.27 30.89
N GLY A 59 -3.50 -7.01 30.15
CA GLY A 59 -4.10 -7.97 29.22
C GLY A 59 -3.35 -8.13 27.88
N PRO A 60 -3.68 -9.15 27.06
CA PRO A 60 -3.01 -9.41 25.77
C PRO A 60 -3.08 -8.23 24.78
N ILE A 61 -4.08 -7.36 24.93
CA ILE A 61 -4.20 -6.14 24.14
C ILE A 61 -3.08 -5.13 24.42
N SER A 62 -2.47 -5.12 25.61
CA SER A 62 -1.37 -4.21 25.94
C SER A 62 -0.10 -4.55 25.16
N VAL A 63 0.20 -5.84 24.98
CA VAL A 63 1.28 -6.34 24.13
C VAL A 63 1.06 -5.92 22.68
N ALA A 64 -0.18 -6.06 22.19
CA ALA A 64 -0.55 -5.60 20.85
C ALA A 64 -0.37 -4.09 20.67
N ARG A 65 -0.76 -3.27 21.65
CA ARG A 65 -0.56 -1.80 21.66
C ARG A 65 0.90 -1.42 21.63
N HIS A 66 1.69 -2.00 22.53
CA HIS A 66 3.12 -1.72 22.61
C HIS A 66 3.82 -2.06 21.29
N ARG A 67 3.45 -3.20 20.71
CA ARG A 67 3.96 -3.61 19.41
C ARG A 67 3.58 -2.67 18.27
N ALA A 68 2.31 -2.26 18.20
CA ALA A 68 1.86 -1.30 17.19
C ALA A 68 2.59 0.05 17.34
N LEU A 69 2.81 0.51 18.58
CA LEU A 69 3.59 1.71 18.86
C LEU A 69 5.05 1.58 18.39
N MET A 70 5.72 0.48 18.74
CA MET A 70 7.10 0.22 18.31
C MET A 70 7.20 0.12 16.79
N ALA A 71 6.21 -0.48 16.13
CA ALA A 71 6.15 -0.56 14.68
C ALA A 71 6.02 0.82 14.04
N LEU A 72 5.12 1.67 14.55
CA LEU A 72 4.93 3.03 14.07
C LEU A 72 6.17 3.91 14.29
N LEU A 73 6.82 3.80 15.45
CA LEU A 73 8.07 4.51 15.73
C LEU A 73 9.18 4.07 14.78
N ALA A 74 9.36 2.77 14.58
CA ALA A 74 10.37 2.25 13.64
C ALA A 74 10.10 2.74 12.20
N GLY A 75 8.83 2.70 11.76
CA GLY A 75 8.42 3.26 10.47
C GLY A 75 8.71 4.75 10.34
N ALA A 76 8.40 5.54 11.37
CA ALA A 76 8.66 6.98 11.39
C ALA A 76 10.17 7.29 11.34
N ILE A 77 10.99 6.53 12.06
CA ILE A 77 12.46 6.65 12.02
C ILE A 77 12.97 6.42 10.59
N VAL A 78 12.53 5.35 9.93
CA VAL A 78 12.93 5.05 8.54
C VAL A 78 12.46 6.12 7.57
N LEU A 79 11.24 6.66 7.76
CA LEU A 79 10.71 7.76 6.94
C LEU A 79 11.57 9.01 7.08
N ILE A 80 11.85 9.44 8.32
CA ILE A 80 12.66 10.64 8.60
C ILE A 80 14.09 10.44 8.09
N ALA A 81 14.71 9.30 8.37
CA ALA A 81 16.06 8.99 7.92
C ALA A 81 16.18 8.98 6.39
N GLY A 82 15.18 8.42 5.69
CA GLY A 82 15.15 8.40 4.23
C GLY A 82 15.03 9.80 3.62
N LEU A 83 14.21 10.68 4.20
CA LEU A 83 14.11 12.08 3.76
C LEU A 83 15.43 12.84 3.99
N VAL A 84 16.04 12.71 5.17
CA VAL A 84 17.34 13.33 5.49
C VAL A 84 18.43 12.82 4.54
N LEU A 85 18.45 11.52 4.26
CA LEU A 85 19.45 10.91 3.38
C LEU A 85 19.26 11.33 1.92
N ASN A 86 18.02 11.50 1.47
CA ASN A 86 17.71 12.02 0.14
C ASN A 86 18.30 13.42 -0.06
N ASP A 87 18.13 14.30 0.93
CA ASP A 87 18.63 15.67 0.88
C ASP A 87 20.17 15.71 0.96
N ALA A 88 20.77 14.79 1.72
CA ALA A 88 22.23 14.64 1.81
C ALA A 88 22.88 14.05 0.54
N LEU A 89 22.12 13.30 -0.28
CA LEU A 89 22.59 12.63 -1.49
C LEU A 89 21.81 13.10 -2.74
N PRO A 90 22.00 14.35 -3.19
CA PRO A 90 21.29 14.88 -4.36
C PRO A 90 21.59 14.10 -5.65
N GLN A 91 22.74 13.42 -5.71
CA GLN A 91 23.13 12.52 -6.80
C GLN A 91 22.17 11.33 -6.97
N SER A 92 21.38 11.00 -5.95
CA SER A 92 20.37 9.94 -6.02
C SER A 92 19.14 10.33 -6.84
N MET A 93 19.05 11.58 -7.31
CA MET A 93 18.01 12.03 -8.25
C MET A 93 16.59 11.70 -7.74
N ALA A 94 16.35 11.91 -6.44
CA ALA A 94 15.09 11.60 -5.74
C ALA A 94 14.71 10.10 -5.63
N LEU A 95 15.58 9.17 -6.02
CA LEU A 95 15.33 7.73 -5.85
C LEU A 95 15.12 7.37 -4.38
N ILE A 96 15.90 7.94 -3.47
CA ILE A 96 15.79 7.67 -2.03
C ILE A 96 14.43 8.16 -1.52
N ALA A 97 14.03 9.39 -1.85
CA ALA A 97 12.70 9.89 -1.51
C ALA A 97 11.58 8.98 -2.07
N ALA A 98 11.72 8.47 -3.30
CA ALA A 98 10.75 7.56 -3.90
C ALA A 98 10.66 6.21 -3.14
N LEU A 99 11.78 5.67 -2.64
CA LEU A 99 11.79 4.39 -1.91
C LEU A 99 11.37 4.52 -0.44
N THR A 100 11.44 5.71 0.13
CA THR A 100 11.27 5.92 1.58
C THR A 100 9.89 5.51 2.11
N PRO A 101 8.74 5.87 1.50
CA PRO A 101 7.42 5.49 2.02
C PRO A 101 7.18 3.98 2.12
N GLY A 102 7.62 3.22 1.12
CA GLY A 102 7.47 1.77 1.07
C GLY A 102 8.46 1.05 1.97
N LEU A 103 9.69 1.57 2.12
CA LEU A 103 10.62 1.08 3.14
C LEU A 103 10.08 1.30 4.54
N SER A 104 9.54 2.50 4.83
CA SER A 104 8.89 2.82 6.10
C SER A 104 7.72 1.87 6.40
N ALA A 105 6.79 1.69 5.45
CA ALA A 105 5.68 0.75 5.60
C ALA A 105 6.16 -0.71 5.76
N SER A 106 7.22 -1.10 5.04
CA SER A 106 7.84 -2.41 5.17
C SER A 106 8.41 -2.63 6.57
N THR A 107 9.06 -1.61 7.15
CA THR A 107 9.56 -1.66 8.53
C THR A 107 8.42 -1.82 9.52
N VAL A 108 7.30 -1.10 9.35
CA VAL A 108 6.11 -1.30 10.18
C VAL A 108 5.63 -2.76 10.09
N MET A 109 5.49 -3.31 8.88
CA MET A 109 5.07 -4.70 8.69
C MET A 109 6.06 -5.71 9.28
N ALA A 110 7.36 -5.47 9.14
CA ALA A 110 8.40 -6.32 9.72
C ALA A 110 8.29 -6.38 11.24
N VAL A 111 8.10 -5.22 11.90
CA VAL A 111 7.92 -5.16 13.35
C VAL A 111 6.60 -5.81 13.78
N ILE A 112 5.54 -5.77 12.98
CA ILE A 112 4.28 -6.51 13.22
C ILE A 112 4.43 -8.01 12.95
N ALA A 113 5.41 -8.43 12.15
CA ALA A 113 5.67 -9.84 11.80
C ALA A 113 6.64 -10.58 12.74
N LEU A 114 7.40 -9.88 13.59
CA LEU A 114 8.20 -10.51 14.66
C LEU A 114 7.38 -11.51 15.54
N PRO A 115 8.03 -12.47 16.20
CA PRO A 115 7.35 -13.27 17.22
C PRO A 115 6.75 -12.37 18.31
N PHE A 116 5.54 -12.68 18.77
CA PHE A 116 5.10 -12.09 20.03
C PHE A 116 6.00 -12.65 21.14
N PRO A 117 6.46 -11.83 22.10
CA PRO A 117 7.21 -12.36 23.22
C PRO A 117 6.35 -13.45 23.85
N ASP A 118 6.93 -14.64 24.03
CA ASP A 118 6.31 -15.66 24.85
C ASP A 118 6.07 -14.98 26.19
N SER A 119 4.80 -14.72 26.50
CA SER A 119 4.42 -14.32 27.83
C SER A 119 4.73 -15.54 28.68
N ILE A 120 5.97 -15.60 29.17
CA ILE A 120 6.49 -16.61 30.08
C ILE A 120 5.42 -16.75 31.14
N SER A 121 4.66 -17.83 31.05
CA SER A 121 4.26 -18.65 32.17
C SER A 121 4.07 -17.89 33.48
N ARG A 122 3.26 -16.80 33.51
CA ARG A 122 2.91 -16.14 34.77
C ARG A 122 2.06 -17.06 35.65
N GLN A 123 1.76 -18.27 35.17
CA GLN A 123 1.11 -19.34 35.88
C GLN A 123 1.61 -20.75 35.48
N GLU A 124 2.94 -20.94 35.45
CA GLU A 124 3.47 -22.26 35.88
C GLU A 124 3.22 -22.52 37.38
N SER A 125 2.71 -21.53 38.12
CA SER A 125 2.09 -21.74 39.42
C SER A 125 0.69 -22.37 39.28
N ARG A 126 0.61 -23.67 39.57
CA ARG A 126 -0.57 -24.47 39.97
C ARG A 126 -1.43 -25.07 38.85
N GLY A 127 -0.99 -26.21 38.29
CA GLY A 127 -1.87 -27.34 37.94
C GLY A 127 -3.10 -27.08 37.04
N GLY A 128 -3.13 -25.99 36.29
CA GLY A 128 -4.28 -25.62 35.45
C GLY A 128 -4.41 -26.53 34.23
N VAL A 129 -5.62 -26.99 33.95
CA VAL A 129 -5.97 -27.78 32.77
C VAL A 129 -5.59 -26.99 31.51
N ARG A 130 -4.71 -27.53 30.66
CA ARG A 130 -4.40 -26.97 29.35
C ARG A 130 -5.59 -27.19 28.43
N VAL A 131 -6.38 -26.15 28.20
CA VAL A 131 -7.50 -26.20 27.24
C VAL A 131 -7.00 -25.74 25.87
N ALA A 132 -7.02 -26.65 24.89
CA ALA A 132 -6.71 -26.31 23.50
C ALA A 132 -7.98 -25.83 22.78
N SER A 133 -7.98 -24.61 22.27
CA SER A 133 -9.11 -24.12 21.45
C SER A 133 -9.13 -24.86 20.10
N LEU A 134 -10.22 -25.58 19.78
CA LEU A 134 -10.41 -26.27 18.49
C LEU A 134 -10.88 -25.34 17.35
N ARG A 135 -10.82 -24.01 17.54
CA ARG A 135 -11.23 -23.05 16.50
C ARG A 135 -10.13 -22.96 15.42
N SER A 136 -10.51 -23.04 14.16
CA SER A 136 -9.59 -22.76 13.04
C SER A 136 -8.98 -21.36 13.18
N ARG A 137 -7.67 -21.25 12.95
CA ARG A 137 -6.87 -20.02 13.12
C ARG A 137 -6.31 -19.51 11.81
N GLU A 138 -7.17 -19.42 10.83
CA GLU A 138 -6.78 -18.96 9.50
C GLU A 138 -6.98 -17.44 9.39
N PRO A 139 -6.16 -16.72 8.60
CA PRO A 139 -6.29 -15.27 8.42
C PRO A 139 -7.71 -14.83 8.03
N TRP A 140 -8.42 -15.67 7.28
CA TRP A 140 -9.80 -15.39 6.86
C TRP A 140 -10.85 -15.47 7.98
N THR A 141 -10.45 -15.96 9.16
CA THR A 141 -11.27 -15.93 10.38
C THR A 141 -11.41 -14.51 10.93
N TYR A 142 -10.38 -13.67 10.72
CA TYR A 142 -10.30 -12.32 11.28
C TYR A 142 -10.63 -11.21 10.26
N ALA A 143 -10.55 -11.51 8.97
CA ALA A 143 -11.02 -10.64 7.89
C ALA A 143 -11.47 -11.46 6.68
N ARG A 144 -12.37 -10.94 5.85
CA ARG A 144 -12.82 -11.70 4.66
C ARG A 144 -11.72 -11.79 3.60
N ARG A 145 -11.74 -12.87 2.81
CA ARG A 145 -10.77 -13.13 1.73
C ARG A 145 -10.56 -11.92 0.81
N TYR A 146 -11.63 -11.26 0.39
CA TYR A 146 -11.53 -10.10 -0.51
C TYR A 146 -10.85 -8.88 0.13
N VAL A 147 -10.89 -8.73 1.46
CA VAL A 147 -10.15 -7.67 2.18
C VAL A 147 -8.68 -8.03 2.23
N LEU A 148 -8.37 -9.29 2.53
CA LEU A 148 -7.00 -9.80 2.58
C LEU A 148 -6.29 -9.79 1.21
N MET A 149 -7.05 -9.85 0.11
CA MET A 149 -6.49 -9.74 -1.25
C MET A 149 -6.14 -8.30 -1.65
N GLN A 150 -6.58 -7.27 -0.93
CA GLN A 150 -6.39 -5.86 -1.34
C GLN A 150 -4.91 -5.46 -1.49
N PRO A 151 -3.99 -5.81 -0.57
CA PRO A 151 -2.58 -5.49 -0.74
C PRO A 151 -1.98 -6.18 -1.97
N LEU A 152 -2.41 -7.41 -2.28
CA LEU A 152 -1.93 -8.14 -3.47
C LEU A 152 -2.46 -7.51 -4.77
N LEU A 153 -3.72 -7.06 -4.77
CA LEU A 153 -4.29 -6.34 -5.92
C LEU A 153 -3.59 -4.99 -6.14
N ALA A 154 -3.31 -4.23 -5.07
CA ALA A 154 -2.57 -2.98 -5.14
C ALA A 154 -1.12 -3.20 -5.63
N ALA A 155 -0.43 -4.21 -5.10
CA ALA A 155 0.90 -4.60 -5.54
C ALA A 155 0.92 -5.00 -7.02
N GLY A 156 -0.02 -5.87 -7.45
CA GLY A 156 -0.12 -6.32 -8.83
C GLY A 156 -0.37 -5.17 -9.81
N LEU A 157 -1.26 -4.24 -9.46
CA LEU A 157 -1.51 -3.04 -10.25
C LEU A 157 -0.25 -2.17 -10.37
N LEU A 158 0.42 -1.90 -9.25
CA LEU A 158 1.63 -1.09 -9.22
C LEU A 158 2.77 -1.73 -10.03
N ILE A 159 2.99 -3.04 -9.87
CA ILE A 159 4.02 -3.78 -10.63
C ILE A 159 3.70 -3.78 -12.12
N ALA A 160 2.44 -4.00 -12.51
CA ALA A 160 2.04 -3.96 -13.91
C ALA A 160 2.29 -2.57 -14.53
N TYR A 161 1.93 -1.52 -13.80
CA TYR A 161 2.15 -0.15 -14.25
C TYR A 161 3.64 0.21 -14.33
N LEU A 162 4.46 -0.23 -13.37
CA LEU A 162 5.91 -0.07 -13.40
C LEU A 162 6.57 -0.88 -14.53
N GLY A 163 6.06 -2.09 -14.83
CA GLY A 163 6.49 -2.87 -15.97
C GLY A 163 6.22 -2.15 -17.29
N PHE A 164 5.08 -1.49 -17.40
CA PHE A 164 4.75 -0.63 -18.53
C PHE A 164 5.72 0.55 -18.64
N THR A 165 6.00 1.27 -17.56
CA THR A 165 6.91 2.42 -17.59
C THR A 165 8.36 2.02 -17.84
N ILE A 166 8.78 0.81 -17.48
CA ILE A 166 10.08 0.24 -17.90
C ILE A 166 10.11 0.08 -19.42
N ALA A 167 9.07 -0.48 -20.02
CA ALA A 167 9.02 -0.77 -21.44
C ALA A 167 8.98 0.49 -22.34
N THR A 168 8.46 1.59 -21.81
CA THR A 168 8.35 2.88 -22.52
C THR A 168 9.46 3.88 -22.16
N ALA A 169 10.35 3.52 -21.24
CA ALA A 169 11.45 4.39 -20.85
C ALA A 169 12.57 4.44 -21.90
N SER A 170 13.23 5.58 -21.96
CA SER A 170 14.42 5.84 -22.73
C SER A 170 15.58 6.23 -21.80
N PRO A 171 16.84 6.00 -22.22
CA PRO A 171 18.00 6.46 -21.47
C PRO A 171 18.05 8.01 -21.43
N ASP A 172 18.62 8.54 -20.36
CA ASP A 172 19.02 9.94 -20.24
C ASP A 172 20.47 10.16 -20.68
N ASP A 173 21.01 11.37 -20.46
CA ASP A 173 22.39 11.74 -20.82
C ASP A 173 23.46 10.90 -20.08
N PHE A 174 23.09 10.27 -18.96
CA PHE A 174 23.96 9.38 -18.19
C PHE A 174 23.73 7.89 -18.53
N GLY A 175 22.90 7.59 -19.52
CA GLY A 175 22.54 6.22 -19.91
C GLY A 175 21.56 5.52 -18.97
N LEU A 176 20.97 6.24 -18.02
CA LEU A 176 19.99 5.73 -17.06
C LEU A 176 18.59 5.75 -17.67
N MET A 177 17.87 4.63 -17.63
CA MET A 177 16.49 4.51 -18.12
C MET A 177 15.51 5.26 -17.21
N ARG A 178 15.44 6.58 -17.38
CA ARG A 178 14.63 7.49 -16.55
C ARG A 178 13.99 8.65 -17.31
N ASN A 179 14.01 8.60 -18.64
CA ASN A 179 13.31 9.54 -19.50
C ASN A 179 12.23 8.80 -20.30
N VAL A 180 11.33 9.57 -20.92
CA VAL A 180 10.50 9.10 -22.03
C VAL A 180 10.87 9.94 -23.25
N ALA A 181 11.05 9.30 -24.39
CA ALA A 181 11.45 9.95 -25.63
C ALA A 181 10.39 9.77 -26.73
N LEU A 182 10.28 10.79 -27.57
CA LEU A 182 9.55 10.74 -28.83
C LEU A 182 10.55 10.56 -29.96
N THR A 183 10.40 9.50 -30.74
CA THR A 183 11.16 9.28 -31.97
C THR A 183 10.31 9.64 -33.17
N GLY A 184 10.91 10.40 -34.08
CA GLY A 184 10.29 10.79 -35.35
C GLY A 184 10.25 9.65 -36.37
N PRO A 185 9.62 9.89 -37.53
CA PRO A 185 9.50 8.91 -38.61
C PRO A 185 10.83 8.31 -39.08
N ASP A 186 11.90 9.11 -39.01
CA ASP A 186 13.24 8.76 -39.47
C ASP A 186 14.09 8.13 -38.34
N GLY A 187 13.50 7.88 -37.17
CA GLY A 187 14.18 7.37 -35.98
C GLY A 187 14.93 8.43 -35.16
N GLU A 188 14.95 9.68 -35.63
CA GLU A 188 15.56 10.80 -34.90
C GLU A 188 14.77 11.16 -33.64
N SER A 189 15.47 11.48 -32.55
CA SER A 189 14.84 11.92 -31.30
C SER A 189 14.23 13.31 -31.48
N GLN A 190 12.91 13.42 -31.35
CA GLN A 190 12.16 14.68 -31.43
C GLN A 190 12.02 15.38 -30.08
N GLY A 191 12.15 14.65 -28.98
CA GLY A 191 12.06 15.20 -27.62
C GLY A 191 12.27 14.13 -26.57
N SER A 192 12.74 14.54 -25.39
CA SER A 192 12.93 13.67 -24.23
C SER A 192 12.54 14.42 -22.95
N ALA A 193 11.86 13.74 -22.03
CA ALA A 193 11.45 14.33 -20.76
C ALA A 193 11.65 13.35 -19.60
N GLY A 194 12.10 13.91 -18.47
CA GLY A 194 12.20 13.21 -17.19
C GLY A 194 11.81 14.12 -16.02
N PRO A 195 11.73 13.58 -14.78
CA PRO A 195 11.90 12.16 -14.45
C PRO A 195 10.71 11.32 -14.93
N TYR A 196 11.00 10.19 -15.58
CA TYR A 196 10.05 9.15 -15.96
C TYR A 196 10.41 7.87 -15.20
N PRO A 197 9.44 7.12 -14.66
CA PRO A 197 9.72 5.95 -13.82
C PRO A 197 10.11 4.74 -14.67
N GLY A 198 11.19 4.84 -15.45
CA GLY A 198 11.83 3.73 -16.14
C GLY A 198 12.61 2.83 -15.18
N SER A 199 13.43 1.91 -15.69
CA SER A 199 14.07 0.88 -14.86
C SER A 199 14.92 1.42 -13.70
N TYR A 200 15.47 2.64 -13.82
CA TYR A 200 16.20 3.32 -12.74
C TYR A 200 15.35 3.48 -11.47
N TYR A 201 14.07 3.85 -11.61
CA TYR A 201 13.14 3.99 -10.47
C TYR A 201 12.27 2.75 -10.29
N ALA A 202 11.79 2.17 -11.38
CA ALA A 202 10.78 1.11 -11.36
C ALA A 202 11.30 -0.20 -10.77
N VAL A 203 12.53 -0.62 -11.07
CA VAL A 203 13.06 -1.88 -10.52
C VAL A 203 13.19 -1.80 -8.99
N PRO A 204 13.82 -0.76 -8.41
CA PRO A 204 13.81 -0.58 -6.96
C PRO A 204 12.40 -0.51 -6.34
N LEU A 205 11.47 0.20 -6.99
CA LEU A 205 10.08 0.29 -6.51
C LEU A 205 9.35 -1.06 -6.56
N ILE A 206 9.57 -1.88 -7.58
CA ILE A 206 9.04 -3.25 -7.68
C ILE A 206 9.59 -4.10 -6.52
N VAL A 207 10.90 -4.03 -6.26
CA VAL A 207 11.53 -4.78 -5.17
C VAL A 207 10.91 -4.39 -3.82
N VAL A 208 10.80 -3.10 -3.52
CA VAL A 208 10.17 -2.62 -2.27
C VAL A 208 8.70 -3.03 -2.20
N THR A 209 7.98 -3.00 -3.31
CA THR A 209 6.57 -3.43 -3.37
C THR A 209 6.42 -4.92 -3.07
N CYS A 210 7.29 -5.77 -3.64
CA CYS A 210 7.32 -7.20 -3.34
C CYS A 210 7.67 -7.47 -1.88
N VAL A 211 8.64 -6.76 -1.32
CA VAL A 211 9.01 -6.86 0.10
C VAL A 211 7.84 -6.46 0.99
N LEU A 212 7.18 -5.34 0.72
CA LEU A 212 6.01 -4.89 1.47
C LEU A 212 4.86 -5.90 1.41
N ALA A 213 4.59 -6.46 0.22
CA ALA A 213 3.55 -7.48 0.05
C ALA A 213 3.87 -8.76 0.84
N ALA A 214 5.12 -9.24 0.77
CA ALA A 214 5.57 -10.40 1.51
C ALA A 214 5.49 -10.19 3.02
N LEU A 215 5.93 -9.03 3.52
CA LEU A 215 5.87 -8.68 4.94
C LEU A 215 4.43 -8.47 5.42
N ALA A 216 3.54 -7.92 4.60
CA ALA A 216 2.12 -7.84 4.93
C ALA A 216 1.50 -9.25 5.05
N CYS A 217 1.78 -10.15 4.11
CA CYS A 217 1.36 -11.55 4.19
C CYS A 217 1.91 -12.25 5.44
N LEU A 218 3.20 -12.05 5.75
CA LEU A 218 3.84 -12.61 6.93
C LEU A 218 3.24 -12.06 8.23
N ALA A 219 2.99 -10.74 8.30
CA ALA A 219 2.33 -10.10 9.42
C ALA A 219 0.93 -10.68 9.65
N LEU A 220 0.13 -10.81 8.60
CA LEU A 220 -1.20 -11.43 8.67
C LEU A 220 -1.16 -12.89 9.14
N TRP A 221 -0.22 -13.67 8.58
CA TRP A 221 0.01 -15.05 8.99
C TRP A 221 0.39 -15.13 10.48
N ARG A 222 1.31 -14.28 10.92
CA ARG A 222 1.76 -14.20 12.31
C ARG A 222 0.61 -13.81 13.24
N ILE A 223 -0.15 -12.76 12.93
CA ILE A 223 -1.32 -12.33 13.72
C ILE A 223 -2.33 -13.48 13.88
N ALA A 224 -2.57 -14.26 12.82
CA ALA A 224 -3.49 -15.38 12.88
C ALA A 224 -2.97 -16.55 13.74
N HIS A 225 -1.66 -16.82 13.70
CA HIS A 225 -1.04 -17.99 14.33
C HIS A 225 -0.53 -17.77 15.76
N VAL A 226 -0.60 -16.56 16.31
CA VAL A 226 -0.26 -16.33 17.73
C VAL A 226 -1.12 -17.23 18.62
N PRO A 227 -0.55 -17.91 19.61
CA PRO A 227 -1.34 -18.63 20.61
C PRO A 227 -2.37 -17.71 21.28
N SER A 228 -3.62 -18.15 21.40
CA SER A 228 -4.61 -17.46 22.22
C SER A 228 -4.28 -17.61 23.70
N SER A 229 -4.68 -16.63 24.50
CA SER A 229 -4.58 -16.72 25.96
C SER A 229 -5.34 -17.97 26.46
N PRO A 230 -4.77 -18.75 27.40
CA PRO A 230 -5.44 -19.93 27.97
C PRO A 230 -6.63 -19.56 28.86
N ASP A 231 -6.71 -18.32 29.33
CA ASP A 231 -7.79 -17.84 30.19
C ASP A 231 -9.01 -17.39 29.35
N PRO A 232 -10.19 -18.01 29.53
CA PRO A 232 -11.42 -17.69 28.79
C PRO A 232 -11.85 -16.22 28.91
N GLN A 233 -11.47 -15.53 29.99
CA GLN A 233 -11.84 -14.14 30.22
C GLN A 233 -11.27 -13.20 29.14
N TYR A 234 -10.12 -13.55 28.56
CA TYR A 234 -9.48 -12.76 27.49
C TYR A 234 -9.90 -13.17 26.08
N GLY A 235 -10.87 -14.08 25.92
CA GLY A 235 -11.24 -14.59 24.58
C GLY A 235 -11.75 -13.51 23.62
N GLU A 236 -12.56 -12.57 24.12
CA GLU A 236 -13.05 -11.44 23.32
C GLU A 236 -11.95 -10.39 23.06
N GLU A 237 -11.07 -10.15 24.04
CA GLU A 237 -9.92 -9.25 23.85
C GLU A 237 -8.94 -9.82 22.81
N ASP A 238 -8.69 -11.13 22.84
CA ASP A 238 -7.83 -11.83 21.87
C ASP A 238 -8.34 -11.68 20.44
N LYS A 239 -9.65 -11.90 20.27
CA LYS A 239 -10.31 -11.67 18.99
C LYS A 239 -10.24 -10.20 18.57
N ALA A 240 -10.41 -9.29 19.52
CA ALA A 240 -10.45 -7.86 19.27
C ALA A 240 -9.13 -7.34 18.68
N TRP A 241 -8.00 -7.62 19.34
CA TRP A 241 -6.71 -7.13 18.87
C TRP A 241 -6.34 -7.75 17.52
N ARG A 242 -6.65 -9.03 17.27
CA ARG A 242 -6.36 -9.70 15.98
C ARG A 242 -7.10 -9.07 14.82
N VAL A 243 -8.39 -8.76 15.00
CA VAL A 243 -9.20 -8.08 13.99
C VAL A 243 -8.66 -6.68 13.74
N LEU A 244 -8.34 -5.91 14.78
CA LEU A 244 -7.82 -4.54 14.63
C LEU A 244 -6.44 -4.51 13.97
N LEU A 245 -5.50 -5.37 14.39
CA LEU A 245 -4.17 -5.48 13.77
C LEU A 245 -4.24 -5.98 12.33
N THR A 246 -5.10 -6.95 12.02
CA THR A 246 -5.31 -7.42 10.64
C THR A 246 -5.83 -6.28 9.76
N ARG A 247 -6.79 -5.48 10.25
CA ARG A 247 -7.30 -4.31 9.54
C ARG A 247 -6.22 -3.26 9.33
N PHE A 248 -5.45 -2.95 10.36
CA PHE A 248 -4.33 -2.03 10.27
C PHE A 248 -3.31 -2.50 9.23
N THR A 249 -2.90 -3.76 9.27
CA THR A 249 -1.95 -4.38 8.33
C THR A 249 -2.44 -4.29 6.89
N VAL A 250 -3.69 -4.68 6.62
CA VAL A 250 -4.28 -4.58 5.27
C VAL A 250 -4.35 -3.15 4.81
N PHE A 251 -4.88 -2.25 5.65
CA PHE A 251 -5.13 -0.88 5.23
C PHE A 251 -3.87 -0.07 5.03
N LEU A 252 -2.87 -0.24 5.90
CA LEU A 252 -1.59 0.43 5.76
C LEU A 252 -0.85 -0.08 4.53
N SER A 253 -0.75 -1.40 4.33
CA SER A 253 -0.03 -1.95 3.17
C SER A 253 -0.68 -1.57 1.83
N ALA A 254 -2.00 -1.71 1.70
CA ALA A 254 -2.72 -1.29 0.50
C ALA A 254 -2.64 0.22 0.28
N GLY A 255 -2.83 1.03 1.34
CA GLY A 255 -2.72 2.49 1.28
C GLY A 255 -1.34 2.95 0.82
N SER A 256 -0.27 2.39 1.39
CA SER A 256 1.11 2.71 0.99
C SER A 256 1.42 2.35 -0.46
N MET A 257 0.96 1.19 -0.95
CA MET A 257 1.15 0.81 -2.36
C MET A 257 0.36 1.72 -3.31
N LEU A 258 -0.87 2.11 -2.94
CA LEU A 258 -1.63 3.08 -3.72
C LEU A 258 -0.95 4.45 -3.73
N THR A 259 -0.37 4.91 -2.61
CA THR A 259 0.43 6.15 -2.58
C THR A 259 1.61 6.09 -3.55
N TYR A 260 2.26 4.93 -3.71
CA TYR A 260 3.24 4.75 -4.77
C TYR A 260 2.65 4.84 -6.16
N ALA A 261 1.52 4.18 -6.40
CA ALA A 261 0.83 4.30 -7.68
C ALA A 261 0.51 5.77 -8.01
N VAL A 262 0.09 6.59 -7.04
CA VAL A 262 -0.10 8.04 -7.21
C VAL A 262 1.18 8.72 -7.68
N GLY A 263 2.30 8.53 -6.97
CA GLY A 263 3.57 9.15 -7.31
C GLY A 263 4.02 8.78 -8.73
N VAL A 264 3.94 7.50 -9.08
CA VAL A 264 4.32 7.02 -10.41
C VAL A 264 3.38 7.56 -11.49
N LEU A 265 2.06 7.59 -11.26
CA LEU A 265 1.07 8.16 -12.20
C LEU A 265 1.31 9.65 -12.46
N VAL A 266 1.53 10.43 -11.40
CA VAL A 266 1.75 11.89 -11.52
C VAL A 266 3.08 12.18 -12.21
N VAL A 267 4.16 11.51 -11.82
CA VAL A 267 5.50 11.72 -12.38
C VAL A 267 5.55 11.27 -13.85
N ALA A 268 5.07 10.06 -14.16
CA ALA A 268 5.00 9.55 -15.53
C ALA A 268 4.09 10.44 -16.41
N GLY A 269 2.93 10.85 -15.89
CA GLY A 269 1.99 11.70 -16.61
C GLY A 269 2.60 13.06 -16.94
N THR A 270 3.28 13.68 -15.97
CA THR A 270 3.96 14.97 -16.15
C THR A 270 5.05 14.88 -17.22
N ALA A 271 5.88 13.83 -17.18
CA ALA A 271 6.90 13.61 -18.21
C ALA A 271 6.29 13.33 -19.59
N THR A 272 5.17 12.60 -19.65
CA THR A 272 4.43 12.34 -20.89
C THR A 272 3.84 13.62 -21.51
N VAL A 273 3.30 14.54 -20.69
CA VAL A 273 2.86 15.86 -21.16
C VAL A 273 4.02 16.68 -21.68
N ARG A 274 5.15 16.70 -20.96
CA ARG A 274 6.34 17.49 -21.34
C ARG A 274 6.98 17.01 -22.63
N VAL A 275 7.07 15.69 -22.83
CA VAL A 275 7.60 15.14 -24.07
C VAL A 275 6.68 15.46 -25.25
N GLY A 276 5.35 15.28 -25.08
CA GLY A 276 4.35 15.56 -26.12
C GLY A 276 4.29 17.02 -26.58
N THR A 277 4.58 17.96 -25.69
CA THR A 277 4.65 19.39 -26.03
C THR A 277 6.04 19.84 -26.48
N ASN A 278 7.06 18.99 -26.33
CA ASN A 278 8.49 19.33 -26.45
C ASN A 278 8.83 20.67 -25.78
N ASN A 279 8.34 20.86 -24.55
CA ASN A 279 8.43 22.11 -23.79
C ASN A 279 7.88 23.36 -24.53
N GLY A 280 6.89 23.17 -25.40
CA GLY A 280 6.23 24.25 -26.16
C GLY A 280 6.86 24.57 -27.52
N SER A 281 7.80 23.75 -28.01
CA SER A 281 8.51 24.01 -29.28
C SER A 281 7.90 23.34 -30.52
N LEU A 282 7.01 22.35 -30.35
CA LEU A 282 6.30 21.72 -31.47
C LEU A 282 5.06 22.53 -31.86
N SER A 283 4.80 22.60 -33.18
CA SER A 283 3.59 23.25 -33.71
C SER A 283 2.33 22.49 -33.28
N PRO A 284 1.25 23.19 -32.87
CA PRO A 284 -0.05 22.59 -32.53
C PRO A 284 -0.54 21.55 -33.55
N ALA A 285 -0.21 21.72 -34.83
CA ALA A 285 -0.74 20.90 -35.92
C ALA A 285 -0.19 19.45 -36.02
N TYR A 286 0.91 19.08 -35.35
CA TYR A 286 1.55 17.75 -35.52
C TYR A 286 1.74 16.97 -34.20
N ALA A 287 1.40 17.58 -33.06
CA ALA A 287 1.67 17.03 -31.71
C ALA A 287 0.49 17.13 -30.72
N ASP A 288 -0.66 17.73 -31.09
CA ASP A 288 -1.55 18.29 -30.07
C ASP A 288 -2.34 17.32 -29.19
N ASP A 289 -2.86 16.18 -29.66
CA ASP A 289 -3.87 15.51 -28.82
C ASP A 289 -3.39 14.30 -28.03
N VAL A 290 -2.56 13.40 -28.55
CA VAL A 290 -2.44 12.07 -27.92
C VAL A 290 -1.59 12.06 -26.65
N TYR A 291 -0.31 12.46 -26.70
CA TYR A 291 0.59 12.38 -25.54
C TYR A 291 0.20 13.32 -24.40
N PRO A 292 -0.10 14.62 -24.64
CA PRO A 292 -0.58 15.51 -23.59
C PRO A 292 -1.91 15.04 -22.96
N THR A 293 -2.87 14.56 -23.76
CA THR A 293 -4.14 14.02 -23.23
C THR A 293 -3.92 12.76 -22.40
N LEU A 294 -3.08 11.84 -22.86
CA LEU A 294 -2.72 10.63 -22.11
C LEU A 294 -2.03 10.99 -20.78
N GLY A 295 -1.05 11.89 -20.82
CA GLY A 295 -0.35 12.35 -19.62
C GLY A 295 -1.30 13.04 -18.62
N ASN A 296 -2.21 13.89 -19.11
CA ASN A 296 -3.24 14.52 -18.27
C ASN A 296 -4.22 13.49 -17.69
N ALA A 297 -4.65 12.50 -18.48
CA ALA A 297 -5.49 11.40 -17.99
C ALA A 297 -4.79 10.59 -16.89
N GLN A 298 -3.48 10.36 -17.01
CA GLN A 298 -2.65 9.74 -15.97
C GLN A 298 -2.62 10.57 -14.68
N ILE A 299 -2.42 11.89 -14.79
CA ILE A 299 -2.40 12.79 -13.63
C ILE A 299 -3.77 12.80 -12.93
N ILE A 300 -4.87 12.90 -13.68
CA ILE A 300 -6.24 12.85 -13.14
C ILE A 300 -6.50 11.52 -12.44
N MET A 301 -6.12 10.40 -13.07
CA MET A 301 -6.22 9.08 -12.46
C MET A 301 -5.39 8.98 -11.18
N GLY A 302 -4.18 9.56 -11.18
CA GLY A 302 -3.35 9.70 -9.98
C GLY A 302 -4.08 10.43 -8.85
N GLY A 303 -4.80 11.51 -9.16
CA GLY A 303 -5.64 12.22 -8.19
C GLY A 303 -6.77 11.35 -7.62
N VAL A 304 -7.45 10.57 -8.45
CA VAL A 304 -8.49 9.63 -8.00
C VAL A 304 -7.90 8.54 -7.10
N VAL A 305 -6.76 7.95 -7.49
CA VAL A 305 -6.06 6.94 -6.67
C VAL A 305 -5.59 7.55 -5.35
N ALA A 306 -5.19 8.83 -5.33
CA ALA A 306 -4.78 9.53 -4.11
C ALA A 306 -5.90 9.64 -3.09
N VAL A 307 -7.13 9.94 -3.53
CA VAL A 307 -8.30 9.95 -2.63
C VAL A 307 -8.49 8.58 -1.99
N VAL A 308 -8.40 7.51 -2.77
CA VAL A 308 -8.54 6.14 -2.23
C VAL A 308 -7.38 5.80 -1.29
N ALA A 309 -6.14 6.10 -1.65
CA ALA A 309 -4.97 5.92 -0.78
C ALA A 309 -5.15 6.64 0.57
N CYS A 310 -5.62 7.89 0.56
CA CYS A 310 -5.93 8.64 1.78
C CYS A 310 -6.99 7.94 2.64
N ILE A 311 -8.08 7.46 2.03
CA ILE A 311 -9.11 6.70 2.77
C ILE A 311 -8.50 5.47 3.44
N TYR A 312 -7.66 4.72 2.74
CA TYR A 312 -6.96 3.56 3.31
C TYR A 312 -6.07 3.93 4.49
N LEU A 313 -5.27 4.98 4.36
CA LEU A 313 -4.38 5.45 5.44
C LEU A 313 -5.18 5.94 6.65
N ILE A 314 -6.29 6.67 6.44
CA ILE A 314 -7.19 7.07 7.52
C ILE A 314 -7.77 5.85 8.21
N MET A 315 -8.23 4.84 7.46
CA MET A 315 -8.77 3.60 8.01
C MET A 315 -7.72 2.80 8.79
N ALA A 316 -6.46 2.82 8.35
CA ALA A 316 -5.33 2.26 9.10
C ALA A 316 -5.14 2.98 10.44
N CYS A 317 -5.14 4.31 10.43
CA CYS A 317 -5.06 5.13 11.66
C CYS A 317 -6.24 4.86 12.60
N VAL A 318 -7.47 4.76 12.09
CA VAL A 318 -8.66 4.45 12.90
C VAL A 318 -8.54 3.05 13.53
N ALA A 319 -8.05 2.06 12.79
CA ALA A 319 -7.84 0.70 13.31
C ALA A 319 -6.81 0.69 14.45
N VAL A 320 -5.72 1.45 14.30
CA VAL A 320 -4.71 1.68 15.34
C VAL A 320 -5.34 2.37 16.53
N VAL A 321 -5.94 3.56 16.38
CA VAL A 321 -6.54 4.32 17.50
C VAL A 321 -7.54 3.49 18.30
N ARG A 322 -8.39 2.70 17.63
CA ARG A 322 -9.35 1.79 18.29
C ARG A 322 -8.69 0.74 19.17
N LEU A 323 -7.44 0.39 18.91
CA LEU A 323 -6.65 -0.49 19.79
C LEU A 323 -6.43 0.17 21.15
N TRP A 324 -6.24 1.50 21.22
CA TRP A 324 -6.03 2.25 22.47
C TRP A 324 -7.33 2.66 23.17
N THR A 325 -8.30 3.20 22.42
CA THR A 325 -9.53 3.75 23.01
C THR A 325 -10.51 2.67 23.48
N GLY A 326 -10.23 1.41 23.11
CA GLY A 326 -11.21 0.33 23.20
C GLY A 326 -12.43 0.62 22.32
N THR A 327 -13.38 -0.30 22.29
CA THR A 327 -14.72 -0.03 21.74
C THR A 327 -15.54 0.74 22.77
N SER A 328 -15.10 1.94 23.15
CA SER A 328 -15.90 2.83 23.97
C SER A 328 -17.09 3.34 23.14
N ARG A 329 -18.24 2.76 23.45
CA ARG A 329 -19.61 3.07 23.04
C ARG A 329 -19.83 4.51 22.54
N GLU A 330 -20.38 4.66 21.33
CA GLU A 330 -21.31 5.74 21.04
C GLU A 330 -22.62 5.48 21.79
N GLY A 331 -23.09 6.50 22.50
CA GLY A 331 -24.15 6.43 23.48
C GLY A 331 -25.46 5.82 22.96
N ARG A 332 -26.13 5.12 23.87
CA ARG A 332 -27.59 5.02 23.81
C ARG A 332 -28.13 6.46 23.84
N ARG A 333 -28.85 6.84 22.79
CA ARG A 333 -30.09 7.59 22.95
C ARG A 333 -31.20 6.71 22.39
#